data_AF-A0A9D2P8P2-F1
#
_entry.id   AF-A0A9D2P8P2-F1
#
_cell.length_a   1.000
_cell.length_b   1.000
_cell.length_c   1.000
_cell.angle_alpha   90.00
_cell.angle_beta   90.00
_cell.angle_gamma   90.00
#
_symmetry.space_group_name_H-M   'P 1'
#
loop_
_entity.id
_entity.type
_entity.pdbx_description
1 polymer ?
#
loop_
_entity_poly.entity_id
_entity_poly.type
_entity_poly.pdbx_seq_one_letter_code
_entity_poly.pdbx_strand_id
1 'polypeptide(L)'
;MDVGNRIKQLREAKGWTTNRLANRCGISQSFLRAVELGEKGISVENLSLVCGELGLSMKAFFDVPGEADSAEDGLLRQIERLTPEQRKALAAFLDTMTNQSQN
;
A
#
# COMPACT_ATOMS: atom_id res chain seq x y z
N MET A 1 6.98 5.30 -2.11
CA MET A 1 5.66 5.77 -2.55
C MET A 1 5.45 7.28 -2.36
N ASP A 2 5.10 8.00 -3.42
CA ASP A 2 4.55 9.37 -3.34
C ASP A 2 3.01 9.30 -3.32
N VAL A 3 2.40 9.66 -2.19
CA VAL A 3 0.94 9.61 -1.97
C VAL A 3 0.19 10.53 -2.94
N GLY A 4 0.68 11.75 -3.15
CA GLY A 4 0.04 12.74 -4.01
C GLY A 4 0.02 12.28 -5.46
N ASN A 5 1.17 11.80 -5.94
CA ASN A 5 1.28 11.25 -7.29
C ASN A 5 0.41 10.01 -7.48
N ARG A 6 0.32 9.11 -6.48
CA ARG A 6 -0.55 7.94 -6.56
C ARG A 6 -2.04 8.32 -6.66
N ILE A 7 -2.49 9.28 -5.85
CA ILE A 7 -3.87 9.80 -5.92
C ILE A 7 -4.15 10.33 -7.33
N LYS A 8 -3.23 11.13 -7.88
CA LYS A 8 -3.33 11.66 -9.23
C LYS A 8 -3.47 10.55 -10.28
N GLN A 9 -2.61 9.54 -10.25
CA GLN A 9 -2.63 8.42 -11.19
C GLN A 9 -3.97 7.66 -11.14
N LEU A 10 -4.45 7.31 -9.94
CA LEU A 10 -5.70 6.59 -9.76
C LEU A 10 -6.91 7.42 -10.20
N ARG A 11 -6.89 8.73 -9.92
CA ARG A 11 -7.91 9.67 -10.38
C ARG A 11 -7.95 9.77 -11.91
N GLU A 12 -6.79 9.88 -12.55
CA GLU A 12 -6.65 9.98 -14.00
C GLU A 12 -7.05 8.66 -14.70
N ALA A 13 -6.72 7.51 -14.11
CA ALA A 13 -7.17 6.20 -14.61
C ALA A 13 -8.71 6.07 -14.64
N LYS A 14 -9.42 6.78 -13.75
CA LYS A 14 -10.88 6.88 -13.78
C LYS A 14 -11.43 7.98 -14.71
N GLY A 15 -10.56 8.75 -15.36
CA GLY A 15 -10.95 9.91 -16.17
C GLY A 15 -11.58 11.04 -15.33
N TRP A 16 -11.22 11.17 -14.05
CA TRP A 16 -11.79 12.19 -13.17
C TRP A 16 -10.93 13.44 -13.11
N THR A 17 -11.57 14.60 -13.04
CA THR A 17 -10.90 15.88 -12.75
C THR A 17 -10.60 15.99 -11.25
N THR A 18 -9.58 16.78 -10.87
CA THR A 18 -9.29 17.05 -9.45
C THR A 18 -10.52 17.62 -8.72
N ASN A 19 -11.28 18.52 -9.36
CA ASN A 19 -12.51 19.06 -8.79
C ASN A 19 -13.56 17.96 -8.52
N ARG A 20 -13.75 17.03 -9.47
CA ARG A 20 -14.70 15.92 -9.31
C ARG A 20 -14.36 15.04 -8.12
N LEU A 21 -13.09 14.67 -7.95
CA LEU A 21 -12.66 13.86 -6.80
C LEU A 21 -12.77 14.65 -5.49
N ALA A 22 -12.34 15.91 -5.47
CA ALA A 22 -12.43 16.75 -4.27
C ALA A 22 -13.87 16.88 -3.76
N ASN A 23 -14.83 17.16 -4.64
CA ASN A 23 -16.25 17.26 -4.27
C ASN A 23 -16.79 15.95 -3.71
N ARG A 24 -16.40 14.82 -4.31
CA ARG A 24 -16.80 13.49 -3.85
C ARG A 24 -16.26 13.17 -2.47
N CYS A 25 -15.04 13.60 -2.17
CA CYS A 25 -14.41 13.40 -0.86
C CYS A 25 -14.82 14.47 0.18
N GLY A 26 -15.60 15.49 -0.19
CA GLY A 26 -15.97 16.58 0.70
C GLY A 26 -14.80 17.50 1.10
N ILE A 27 -13.76 17.60 0.26
CA ILE A 27 -12.58 18.44 0.49
C ILE A 27 -12.47 19.53 -0.58
N SER A 28 -11.70 20.59 -0.33
CA SER A 28 -11.52 21.65 -1.34
C SER A 28 -10.66 21.17 -2.52
N GLN A 29 -11.02 21.62 -3.73
CA GLN A 29 -10.23 21.35 -4.93
C GLN A 29 -8.79 21.85 -4.80
N SER A 30 -8.59 23.04 -4.20
CA SER A 30 -7.27 23.63 -4.01
C SER A 30 -6.41 22.78 -3.07
N PHE A 31 -6.99 22.22 -2.00
CA PHE A 31 -6.29 21.30 -1.12
C PHE A 31 -5.89 20.02 -1.86
N LEU A 32 -6.83 19.35 -2.54
CA LEU A 32 -6.51 18.12 -3.27
C LEU A 32 -5.46 18.37 -4.37
N ARG A 33 -5.51 19.51 -5.05
CA ARG A 33 -4.48 19.89 -6.03
C ARG A 33 -3.11 20.06 -5.39
N ALA A 34 -3.02 20.75 -4.26
CA ALA A 34 -1.76 20.93 -3.54
C ALA A 34 -1.18 19.57 -3.06
N VAL A 35 -2.06 18.64 -2.66
CA VAL A 35 -1.66 17.27 -2.34
C VAL A 35 -1.12 16.54 -3.57
N GLU A 36 -1.82 16.59 -4.70
CA GLU A 36 -1.37 15.95 -5.96
C GLU A 36 -0.07 16.53 -6.52
N LEU A 37 0.26 17.78 -6.17
CA LEU A 37 1.51 18.44 -6.52
C LEU A 37 2.64 18.20 -5.50
N GLY A 38 2.37 17.52 -4.38
CA GLY A 38 3.33 17.29 -3.30
C GLY A 38 3.60 18.51 -2.43
N GLU A 39 2.84 19.60 -2.60
CA GLU A 39 2.99 20.84 -1.83
C GLU A 39 2.39 20.72 -0.41
N LYS A 40 1.44 19.80 -0.22
CA LYS A 40 0.81 19.51 1.07
C LYS A 40 0.71 18.02 1.32
N GLY A 41 0.88 17.63 2.58
CA GLY A 41 0.47 16.32 3.06
C GLY A 41 -1.04 16.18 3.14
N ILE A 42 -1.51 14.94 3.18
CA ILE A 42 -2.91 14.58 3.41
C ILE A 42 -3.02 13.79 4.72
N SER A 43 -4.07 14.02 5.50
CA SER A 43 -4.31 13.23 6.72
C SER A 43 -4.79 11.81 6.37
N VAL A 44 -4.68 10.89 7.31
CA VAL A 44 -5.13 9.50 7.13
C VAL A 44 -6.64 9.44 6.89
N GLU A 45 -7.42 10.29 7.56
CA GLU A 45 -8.87 10.38 7.42
C GLU A 45 -9.25 10.83 6.00
N ASN A 46 -8.63 11.90 5.50
CA ASN A 46 -8.89 12.39 4.14
C ASN A 46 -8.39 11.41 3.08
N LEU A 47 -7.27 10.73 3.31
CA LEU A 47 -6.78 9.69 2.40
C LEU A 47 -7.75 8.50 2.35
N SER A 48 -8.34 8.11 3.49
CA SER A 48 -9.35 7.06 3.55
C SER A 48 -10.60 7.41 2.71
N LEU A 49 -11.06 8.66 2.79
CA LEU A 49 -12.16 9.17 1.95
C LEU A 49 -11.81 9.11 0.46
N VAL A 50 -10.60 9.55 0.10
CA VAL A 50 -10.10 9.49 -1.28
C VAL A 50 -10.03 8.05 -1.78
N CYS A 51 -9.51 7.11 -0.99
CA CYS A 51 -9.47 5.71 -1.36
C CYS A 51 -10.88 5.13 -1.55
N GLY A 52 -11.81 5.45 -0.64
CA GLY A 52 -13.22 5.04 -0.74
C GLY A 52 -13.88 5.49 -2.03
N GLU A 53 -13.74 6.78 -2.40
CA GLU A 53 -14.29 7.31 -3.65
C GLU A 53 -13.61 6.73 -4.90
N LEU A 54 -12.30 6.46 -4.80
CA LEU A 54 -11.57 5.75 -5.84
C LEU A 54 -11.90 4.24 -5.87
N GLY A 55 -12.69 3.73 -4.92
CA GLY A 55 -13.16 2.34 -4.90
C GLY A 55 -12.07 1.33 -4.52
N LEU A 56 -11.12 1.73 -3.69
CA LEU A 56 -10.06 0.86 -3.18
C LEU A 56 -9.90 0.97 -1.66
N SER A 57 -9.35 -0.06 -1.04
CA SER A 57 -9.00 -0.05 0.38
C SER A 57 -7.67 0.68 0.61
N MET A 58 -7.45 1.15 1.83
CA MET A 58 -6.14 1.69 2.24
C MET A 58 -5.00 0.69 1.98
N LYS A 59 -5.22 -0.61 2.24
CA LYS A 59 -4.24 -1.66 1.91
C LYS A 59 -3.91 -1.65 0.43
N ALA A 60 -4.92 -1.70 -0.45
CA ALA A 60 -4.72 -1.71 -1.89
C ALA A 60 -4.09 -0.42 -2.43
N PHE A 61 -4.26 0.72 -1.74
CA PHE A 61 -3.59 1.97 -2.10
C PHE A 61 -2.07 1.81 -2.00
N PHE A 62 -1.59 1.29 -0.86
CA PHE A 62 -0.17 1.12 -0.53
C PHE A 62 0.46 -0.15 -1.11
N ASP A 63 -0.34 -1.13 -1.51
CA ASP A 63 0.11 -2.39 -2.11
C ASP A 63 0.48 -2.19 -3.60
N VAL A 64 1.63 -1.54 -3.83
CA VAL A 64 2.16 -1.27 -5.18
C VAL A 64 3.17 -2.38 -5.55
N PRO A 65 2.90 -3.16 -6.62
CA PRO A 65 3.86 -4.14 -7.13
C PRO A 65 5.18 -3.47 -7.50
N GLY A 66 6.30 -3.95 -6.95
CA GLY A 66 7.65 -3.40 -7.19
C GLY A 66 8.20 -2.46 -6.11
N GLU A 67 7.40 -1.93 -5.18
CA GLU A 67 7.93 -1.29 -3.96
C GLU A 67 8.01 -2.30 -2.79
N ALA A 68 7.19 -3.36 -2.83
CA ALA A 68 7.22 -4.51 -1.93
C ALA A 68 7.79 -5.78 -2.61
N ASP A 69 8.81 -5.60 -3.45
CA ASP A 69 9.68 -6.70 -3.92
C ASP A 69 11.02 -6.62 -3.18
N SER A 70 10.96 -6.42 -1.87
CA SER A 70 12.09 -6.78 -1.02
C SER A 70 12.18 -8.32 -1.00
N ALA A 71 13.39 -8.88 -0.84
CA ALA A 71 13.57 -10.33 -0.73
C ALA A 71 12.72 -10.93 0.42
N GLU A 72 12.39 -10.13 1.43
CA GLU A 72 11.54 -10.49 2.57
C GLU A 72 10.08 -10.75 2.18
N ASP A 73 9.53 -9.95 1.25
CA ASP A 73 8.16 -10.12 0.75
C ASP A 73 8.00 -11.43 -0.05
N GLY A 74 9.06 -11.84 -0.75
CA GLY A 74 9.11 -13.12 -1.46
C GLY A 74 9.00 -14.32 -0.54
N LEU A 75 9.70 -14.29 0.60
CA LEU A 75 9.65 -15.35 1.61
C LEU A 75 8.26 -15.43 2.26
N LEU A 76 7.68 -14.29 2.65
CA LEU A 76 6.36 -14.22 3.25
C LEU A 76 5.27 -14.81 2.34
N ARG A 77 5.27 -14.47 1.05
CA ARG A 77 4.33 -15.04 0.05
C ARG A 77 4.49 -16.55 -0.10
N GLN A 78 5.71 -17.08 0.01
CA GLN A 78 5.95 -18.53 -0.03
C GLN A 78 5.38 -19.20 1.22
N ILE A 79 5.62 -18.63 2.41
CA ILE A 79 5.11 -19.14 3.69
C ILE A 79 3.58 -19.21 3.68
N GLU A 80 2.90 -18.20 3.15
CA GLU A 80 1.43 -18.15 3.08
C GLU A 80 0.83 -19.32 2.28
N ARG A 81 1.56 -19.85 1.28
CA ARG A 81 1.10 -20.94 0.40
C ARG A 81 1.37 -22.35 0.96
N LEU A 82 2.10 -22.46 2.07
CA LEU A 82 2.47 -23.75 2.65
C LEU A 82 1.31 -24.38 3.43
N THR A 83 1.26 -25.71 3.39
CA THR A 83 0.43 -26.52 4.29
C THR A 83 0.89 -26.39 5.75
N PRO A 84 0.05 -26.73 6.75
CA PRO A 84 0.45 -26.72 8.16
C PRO A 84 1.73 -27.53 8.44
N GLU A 85 1.85 -28.69 7.82
CA GLU A 85 2.99 -29.61 7.94
C GLU A 85 4.26 -28.99 7.34
N GLN A 86 4.15 -28.35 6.19
CA GLN A 86 5.26 -27.64 5.55
C GLN A 86 5.72 -26.42 6.35
N ARG A 87 4.80 -25.67 6.96
CA ARG A 87 5.15 -24.57 7.89
C ARG A 87 5.88 -25.08 9.11
N LYS A 88 5.44 -26.22 9.67
CA LYS A 88 6.11 -26.85 10.81
C LYS A 88 7.53 -27.29 10.46
N ALA A 89 7.72 -27.88 9.27
CA ALA A 89 9.04 -28.26 8.78
C ALA A 89 9.95 -27.04 8.54
N LEU A 90 9.41 -25.96 7.95
CA LEU A 90 10.15 -24.72 7.74
C LEU A 90 10.54 -24.05 9.07
N ALA A 91 9.64 -24.01 10.06
CA ALA A 91 9.95 -23.47 11.39
C ALA A 91 11.12 -24.22 12.04
N ALA A 92 11.09 -25.55 12.03
CA ALA A 92 12.18 -26.37 12.55
C ALA A 92 13.51 -26.10 11.81
N PHE A 93 13.46 -25.90 10.49
CA PHE A 93 14.65 -25.53 9.72
C PHE A 93 15.20 -24.15 10.11
N LEU A 94 14.35 -23.13 10.20
CA LEU A 94 14.77 -21.79 10.61
C LEU A 94 15.38 -21.78 12.02
N ASP A 95 14.81 -22.54 12.96
CA ASP A 95 15.35 -22.72 14.31
C ASP A 95 16.78 -23.32 14.29
N THR A 96 17.08 -24.21 13.33
CA THR A 96 18.45 -24.75 13.20
C THR A 96 19.44 -23.72 12.67
N MET A 97 19.01 -22.80 11.81
CA MET A 97 19.87 -21.75 11.26
C MET A 97 20.14 -20.64 12.27
N THR A 98 19.16 -20.30 13.11
CA THR A 98 19.30 -19.23 14.11
C THR A 98 20.06 -19.68 15.36
N ASN A 99 19.98 -20.97 15.74
CA ASN A 99 20.75 -21.51 16.86
C ASN A 99 22.23 -21.80 16.56
N GLN A 100 22.65 -21.84 15.30
CA GLN A 100 24.07 -22.06 14.94
C GLN A 100 24.94 -20.80 15.08
N SER A 101 24.35 -19.62 15.24
CA SER A 101 25.09 -18.35 15.38
C SER A 101 25.48 -18.00 16.82
N GLN A 102 25.23 -18.88 17.80
CA GLN A 102 25.59 -18.68 19.21
C GLN A 102 26.68 -19.63 19.74
N ASN A 103 27.38 -20.37 18.87
CA ASN A 103 28.50 -21.24 19.25
C ASN A 103 29.78 -20.92 18.47
#